data_AF-A0A4S0IMJ0-F1
#
_entry.id   AF-A0A4S0IMJ0-F1
#
_cell.length_a   1.000
_cell.length_b   1.000
_cell.length_c   1.000
_cell.angle_alpha   90.00
_cell.angle_beta   90.00
_cell.angle_gamma   90.00
#
_symmetry.space_group_name_H-M   'P 1'
#
loop_
_entity.id
_entity.type
_entity.pdbx_description
1 polymer ?
#
loop_
_entity_poly.entity_id
_entity_poly.type
_entity_poly.pdbx_seq_one_letter_code
_entity_poly.pdbx_strand_id
1 'polypeptide(L)'
;MGHISHTSFADFTHAGQQAQQWVKELAKDLCWSEPSACRLLRSVLHTVRDWLSPAEMADLSAQLPVLVRGIYFEGWNPAVPAHERTKRDFIISVRNSFGR
;
A
#
# COMPACT_ATOMS: atom_id res chain seq x y z
N MET A 1 -3.66 40.10 16.26
CA MET A 1 -3.70 39.21 15.08
C MET A 1 -3.38 37.80 15.54
N GLY A 2 -4.37 36.91 15.54
CA GLY A 2 -4.19 35.51 15.92
C GLY A 2 -3.37 34.77 14.85
N HIS A 3 -2.32 34.08 15.30
CA HIS A 3 -1.53 33.19 14.46
C HIS A 3 -2.44 32.03 14.02
N ILE A 4 -2.81 31.99 12.74
CA ILE A 4 -3.46 30.81 12.15
C ILE A 4 -2.36 29.75 12.03
N SER A 5 -2.39 28.76 12.92
CA SER A 5 -1.59 27.55 12.76
C SER A 5 -2.02 26.88 11.46
N HIS A 6 -1.24 27.06 10.39
CA HIS A 6 -1.30 26.23 9.20
C HIS A 6 -0.73 24.85 9.53
N THR A 7 -1.37 24.09 10.42
CA THR A 7 -1.40 22.65 10.20
C THR A 7 -2.23 22.45 8.95
N SER A 8 -1.58 22.59 7.78
CA SER A 8 -2.18 22.19 6.51
C SER A 8 -2.58 20.74 6.71
N PHE A 9 -3.88 20.52 6.88
CA PHE A 9 -4.46 19.22 6.63
C PHE A 9 -3.89 18.80 5.27
N ALA A 10 -3.35 17.59 5.14
CA ALA A 10 -2.98 17.11 3.82
C ALA A 10 -4.30 17.03 3.03
N ASP A 11 -4.57 18.03 2.20
CA ASP A 11 -5.81 18.10 1.45
C ASP A 11 -5.94 16.81 0.63
N PHE A 12 -7.15 16.29 0.49
CA PHE A 12 -7.40 15.05 -0.26
C PHE A 12 -6.77 15.07 -1.66
N THR A 13 -6.66 16.26 -2.26
CA THR A 13 -5.92 16.51 -3.51
C THR A 13 -4.45 16.10 -3.40
N HIS A 14 -3.75 16.54 -2.36
CA HIS A 14 -2.34 16.19 -2.14
C HIS A 14 -2.16 14.69 -1.88
N ALA A 15 -3.04 14.09 -1.07
CA ALA A 15 -3.03 12.64 -0.84
C ALA A 15 -3.26 11.84 -2.15
N GLY A 16 -4.14 12.35 -3.02
CA GLY A 16 -4.36 11.87 -4.39
C GLY A 16 -3.09 11.94 -5.24
N GLN A 17 -2.44 13.10 -5.27
CA GLN A 17 -1.21 13.31 -6.03
C GLN A 17 -0.07 12.40 -5.57
N GLN A 18 0.11 12.22 -4.25
CA GLN A 18 1.13 11.31 -3.72
C GLN A 18 0.89 9.86 -4.13
N ALA A 19 -0.34 9.37 -4.02
CA ALA A 19 -0.67 8.00 -4.45
C ALA A 19 -0.49 7.81 -5.96
N GLN A 20 -0.91 8.79 -6.77
CA GLN A 20 -0.70 8.76 -8.21
C GLN A 20 0.79 8.77 -8.58
N GLN A 21 1.61 9.54 -7.85
CA GLN A 21 3.05 9.57 -8.07
C GLN A 21 3.69 8.20 -7.85
N TRP A 22 3.35 7.50 -6.77
CA TRP A 22 3.85 6.14 -6.50
C TRP A 22 3.49 5.16 -7.64
N VAL A 23 2.25 5.21 -8.13
CA VAL A 23 1.80 4.36 -9.24
C VAL A 23 2.56 4.69 -10.53
N LYS A 24 2.79 5.98 -10.82
CA LYS A 24 3.53 6.44 -12.01
C LYS A 24 4.98 6.01 -11.99
N GLU A 25 5.65 6.15 -10.85
CA GLU A 25 7.04 5.70 -10.67
C GLU A 25 7.16 4.19 -10.88
N LEU A 26 6.28 3.42 -10.22
CA LEU A 26 6.26 1.96 -10.39
C LEU A 26 5.95 1.55 -11.84
N ALA A 27 4.98 2.21 -12.49
CA ALA A 27 4.64 1.93 -13.89
C ALA A 27 5.83 2.22 -14.83
N LYS A 28 6.54 3.32 -14.59
CA LYS A 28 7.74 3.70 -15.34
C LYS A 28 8.84 2.66 -15.17
N ASP A 29 9.14 2.26 -13.94
CA ASP A 29 10.22 1.31 -13.64
C ASP A 29 9.98 -0.08 -14.25
N LEU A 30 8.71 -0.48 -14.35
CA LEU A 30 8.29 -1.76 -14.93
C LEU A 30 8.02 -1.70 -16.43
N CYS A 31 8.03 -0.51 -17.04
CA CYS A 31 7.51 -0.26 -18.40
C CYS A 31 6.07 -0.78 -18.59
N TRP A 32 5.22 -0.61 -17.57
CA TRP A 32 3.83 -1.09 -17.54
C TRP A 32 2.83 0.08 -17.60
N SER A 33 1.54 -0.24 -17.79
CA SER A 33 0.47 0.74 -17.65
C SER A 33 0.19 1.06 -16.17
N GLU A 34 -0.18 2.31 -15.86
CA GLU A 34 -0.56 2.74 -14.50
C GLU A 34 -1.59 1.81 -13.83
N PRO A 35 -2.67 1.33 -14.52
CA PRO A 35 -3.59 0.38 -13.91
C PRO A 35 -2.94 -0.94 -13.50
N SER A 36 -2.00 -1.46 -14.30
CA SER A 36 -1.30 -2.71 -14.00
C SER A 36 -0.30 -2.54 -12.86
N ALA A 37 0.42 -1.41 -12.82
CA ALA A 37 1.28 -1.07 -11.70
C ALA A 37 0.51 -0.86 -10.40
N CYS A 38 -0.66 -0.21 -10.46
CA CYS A 38 -1.54 -0.03 -9.30
C CYS A 38 -2.04 -1.36 -8.74
N ARG A 39 -2.45 -2.30 -9.62
CA ARG A 39 -2.80 -3.67 -9.20
C ARG A 39 -1.62 -4.37 -8.54
N LEU A 40 -0.41 -4.28 -9.11
CA LEU A 40 0.78 -4.88 -8.50
C LEU A 40 1.10 -4.28 -7.14
N LEU A 41 1.06 -2.95 -7.01
CA LEU A 41 1.27 -2.25 -5.75
C LEU A 41 0.30 -2.76 -4.68
N ARG A 42 -1.00 -2.86 -5.01
CA ARG A 42 -2.03 -3.43 -4.12
C ARG A 42 -1.68 -4.85 -3.70
N SER A 43 -1.41 -5.75 -4.66
CA SER A 43 -1.08 -7.16 -4.41
C SER A 43 0.14 -7.32 -3.50
N VAL A 44 1.19 -6.53 -3.73
CA VAL A 44 2.41 -6.54 -2.91
C VAL A 44 2.13 -6.01 -1.51
N LEU A 45 1.45 -4.86 -1.38
CA LEU A 45 1.11 -4.25 -0.09
C LEU A 45 0.24 -5.19 0.77
N HIS A 46 -0.77 -5.83 0.17
CA HIS A 46 -1.60 -6.82 0.86
C HIS A 46 -0.80 -8.05 1.28
N THR A 47 0.07 -8.57 0.42
CA THR A 47 0.90 -9.73 0.77
C THR A 47 1.88 -9.42 1.89
N VAL A 48 2.53 -8.24 1.86
CA VAL A 48 3.40 -7.78 2.96
C VAL A 48 2.59 -7.65 4.24
N ARG A 49 1.43 -6.98 4.20
CA ARG A 49 0.53 -6.81 5.35
C ARG A 49 0.22 -8.14 6.03
N ASP A 50 -0.23 -9.12 5.26
CA ASP A 50 -0.70 -10.41 5.78
C ASP A 50 0.45 -11.26 6.36
N TRP A 51 1.70 -10.83 6.15
CA TRP A 51 2.89 -11.47 6.70
C TRP A 51 3.39 -10.80 7.97
N LEU A 52 3.00 -9.56 8.25
CA LEU A 52 3.48 -8.81 9.40
C LEU A 52 2.62 -9.09 10.64
N SER A 53 3.23 -9.01 11.82
CA SER A 53 2.48 -8.96 13.08
C SER A 53 1.68 -7.66 13.18
N PRO A 54 0.64 -7.58 14.04
CA PRO A 54 -0.15 -6.36 14.18
C PRO A 54 0.68 -5.10 14.50
N ALA A 55 1.75 -5.24 15.29
CA ALA A 55 2.65 -4.13 15.61
C ALA A 55 3.44 -3.68 14.36
N GLU A 56 4.08 -4.62 13.66
CA GLU A 56 4.82 -4.32 12.43
C GLU A 56 3.91 -3.75 11.33
N MET A 57 2.66 -4.24 11.23
CA MET A 57 1.65 -3.70 10.33
C MET A 57 1.33 -2.23 10.63
N ALA A 58 1.14 -1.90 11.91
CA ALA A 58 0.86 -0.54 12.35
C ALA A 58 2.03 0.39 12.01
N ASP A 59 3.26 -0.03 12.35
CA ASP A 59 4.48 0.74 12.10
C ASP A 59 4.71 0.99 10.61
N LEU A 60 4.56 -0.04 9.76
CA LEU A 60 4.65 0.13 8.31
C LEU A 60 3.58 1.08 7.79
N SER A 61 2.33 0.91 8.25
CA SER A 61 1.22 1.74 7.78
C SER A 61 1.41 3.22 8.10
N ALA A 62 2.07 3.55 9.22
CA ALA A 62 2.35 4.93 9.62
C ALA A 62 3.24 5.65 8.60
N GLN A 63 4.10 4.93 7.87
CA GLN A 63 5.00 5.48 6.84
C GLN A 63 4.33 5.67 5.47
N LEU A 64 3.14 5.09 5.24
CA LEU A 64 2.47 5.15 3.95
C LEU A 64 1.71 6.48 3.77
N PRO A 65 1.71 7.07 2.56
CA PRO A 65 0.78 8.15 2.20
C PRO A 65 -0.67 7.75 2.46
N VAL A 66 -1.53 8.69 2.84
CA VAL A 66 -2.90 8.42 3.33
C VAL A 66 -3.71 7.50 2.42
N LEU A 67 -3.75 7.74 1.10
CA LEU A 67 -4.50 6.88 0.18
C LEU A 67 -3.81 5.53 -0.08
N VAL A 68 -2.48 5.48 -0.05
CA VAL A 68 -1.72 4.21 -0.15
C VAL A 68 -1.96 3.36 1.09
N ARG A 69 -2.07 3.98 2.28
CA ARG A 69 -2.51 3.32 3.51
C ARG A 69 -3.93 2.78 3.39
N GLY A 70 -4.83 3.52 2.74
CA GLY A 70 -6.16 3.04 2.39
C GLY A 70 -6.12 1.77 1.54
N ILE A 71 -5.29 1.76 0.49
CA ILE A 71 -5.04 0.56 -0.34
C ILE A 71 -4.49 -0.58 0.53
N TYR A 72 -3.51 -0.31 1.40
CA TYR A 72 -2.90 -1.31 2.26
C TYR A 72 -3.91 -2.03 3.16
N PHE A 73 -4.89 -1.34 3.75
CA PHE A 73 -5.90 -1.96 4.62
C PHE A 73 -7.18 -2.40 3.90
N GLU A 74 -7.34 -2.09 2.62
CA GLU A 74 -8.51 -2.48 1.85
C GLU A 74 -8.71 -4.00 1.89
N GLY A 75 -9.94 -4.44 2.18
CA GLY A 75 -10.34 -5.85 2.21
C GLY A 75 -9.65 -6.71 3.27
N TRP A 76 -8.97 -6.11 4.25
CA TRP A 76 -8.26 -6.88 5.28
C TRP A 76 -9.19 -7.69 6.19
N ASN A 77 -8.83 -8.96 6.43
CA ASN A 77 -9.51 -9.84 7.39
C ASN A 77 -8.49 -10.37 8.42
N PRO A 78 -8.58 -9.97 9.70
CA PRO A 78 -7.61 -10.35 10.74
C PRO A 78 -7.71 -11.82 11.20
N ALA A 79 -8.70 -12.59 10.73
CA ALA A 79 -8.90 -13.97 11.15
C ALA A 79 -7.97 -15.00 10.49
N VAL A 80 -7.13 -14.59 9.53
CA VAL A 80 -6.24 -15.49 8.77
C VAL A 80 -4.85 -15.52 9.41
N PRO A 81 -4.34 -16.69 9.86
CA PRO A 81 -3.02 -16.76 10.46
C PRO A 81 -1.90 -16.52 9.45
N ALA A 82 -0.80 -15.91 9.92
CA ALA A 82 0.41 -15.73 9.14
C ALA A 82 1.00 -17.11 8.78
N HIS A 83 1.19 -17.35 7.48
CA HIS A 83 1.75 -18.59 6.94
C HIS A 83 3.29 -18.61 7.04
N GLU A 84 3.91 -19.73 6.67
CA GLU A 84 5.37 -19.83 6.52
C GLU A 84 5.93 -18.71 5.63
N ARG A 85 6.98 -18.05 6.11
CA ARG A 85 7.56 -16.85 5.49
C ARG A 85 8.74 -17.21 4.59
N THR A 86 8.51 -17.87 3.46
CA THR A 86 9.58 -18.13 2.47
C THR A 86 9.47 -17.19 1.27
N LYS A 87 10.61 -16.77 0.69
CA LYS A 87 10.59 -15.94 -0.53
C LYS A 87 9.70 -16.54 -1.63
N ARG A 88 9.65 -17.87 -1.74
CA ARG A 88 8.80 -18.56 -2.71
C ARG A 88 7.32 -18.31 -2.45
N ASP A 89 6.88 -18.48 -1.21
CA ASP A 89 5.48 -18.30 -0.81
C ASP A 89 5.03 -16.86 -0.98
N PHE A 90 5.92 -15.90 -0.69
CA PHE A 90 5.66 -14.48 -0.95
C PHE A 90 5.31 -14.22 -2.42
N ILE A 91 6.15 -14.71 -3.34
CA ILE A 91 5.95 -14.52 -4.78
C ILE A 91 4.69 -15.22 -5.28
N ILE A 92 4.36 -16.39 -4.72
CA ILE A 92 3.11 -17.11 -5.04
C ILE A 92 1.89 -16.30 -4.58
N SER A 93 1.90 -15.77 -3.36
CA SER A 93 0.82 -14.94 -2.84
C SER A 93 0.61 -13.66 -3.65
N VAL A 94 1.69 -12.98 -4.05
CA VAL A 94 1.62 -11.81 -4.93
C VAL A 94 1.01 -12.17 -6.29
N ARG A 95 1.44 -13.28 -6.91
CA ARG A 95 0.85 -13.72 -8.19
C ARG A 95 -0.63 -14.06 -8.07
N ASN A 96 -1.02 -14.77 -7.01
CA ASN A 96 -2.40 -15.20 -6.79
C ASN A 96 -3.34 -14.02 -6.55
N SER A 97 -2.85 -12.96 -5.91
CA SER A 97 -3.60 -11.73 -5.68
C SER A 97 -3.60 -10.79 -6.89
N PHE A 98 -2.55 -10.80 -7.71
CA PHE A 98 -2.46 -9.97 -8.92
C PHE A 98 -3.37 -10.43 -10.06
N GLY A 99 -3.63 -11.75 -10.14
CA GLY A 99 -4.49 -12.34 -11.18
C GLY A 99 -6.00 -12.27 -10.91
N ARG A 100 -6.43 -11.65 -9.80
CA ARG A 100 -7.84 -11.48 -9.43
C ARG A 100 -8.37 -10.09 -9.78
#